data_AF-A0AB72ZCE5-F1
#
_entry.id   AF-A0AB72ZCE5-F1
#
_cell.length_a   1.000
_cell.length_b   1.000
_cell.length_c   1.000
_cell.angle_alpha   90.00
_cell.angle_beta   90.00
_cell.angle_gamma   90.00
#
_symmetry.space_group_name_H-M   'P 1'
#
loop_
_entity.id
_entity.type
_entity.pdbx_description
1 polymer ?
#
loop_
_entity_poly.entity_id
_entity_poly.type
_entity_poly.pdbx_seq_one_letter_code
_entity_poly.pdbx_strand_id
1 'polypeptide(L)'
;MLNLEKWGNTLFDSNKYQQFNSNMEKIEKESLSKDVDITATNNRIDNIVLEAGGNNITEVVDARTSKNGQIYNTLNSRLNGDYSAIAEELAESNALLQNVNEQNIELRSKLDELYGNSTTDIEYYVSNVNGSDLTGNGDIDKPFKTIQKAVNMIPKIKVGGDIYINCEPGQYNEDVYVSSISGAEHFYIRSTNLATIDHKTSQTGFFVKSITFSGIMFQCVVQGVNSMSTSVNNSKAVVNFLRCWYGSVSNCRFDTNLKSTDVVAVLYDQSRGGCYNNYFANQNIIMSAEFLSQAYFFATNICEATSNIGLKSTYGSILSKSSASINLNSTTAEQKIYGGQIFS
;
A
#
# COMPACT_ATOMS: atom_id res chain seq x y z
N MET A 1 27.34 39.33 17.54
CA MET A 1 26.80 40.51 16.83
C MET A 1 25.53 40.06 16.16
N LEU A 2 24.37 40.58 16.57
CA LEU A 2 23.08 40.12 16.08
C LEU A 2 22.89 40.55 14.61
N ASN A 3 22.72 39.59 13.70
CA ASN A 3 22.51 39.86 12.28
C ASN A 3 21.04 40.09 12.00
N LEU A 4 20.63 41.35 12.03
CA LEU A 4 19.29 41.79 11.63
C LEU A 4 19.19 41.86 10.12
N GLU A 5 18.05 41.42 9.58
CA GLU A 5 17.76 41.48 8.16
C GLU A 5 17.31 42.88 7.79
N LYS A 6 18.03 43.54 6.89
CA LYS A 6 17.63 44.86 6.39
C LYS A 6 16.52 44.68 5.37
N TRP A 7 15.55 45.60 5.38
CA TRP A 7 14.49 45.62 4.37
C TRP A 7 15.08 45.67 2.95
N GLY A 8 14.50 44.87 2.05
CA GLY A 8 14.79 44.91 0.62
C GLY A 8 14.15 46.12 -0.08
N ASN A 9 14.05 46.05 -1.42
CA ASN A 9 13.54 47.14 -2.25
C ASN A 9 12.14 47.61 -1.79
N THR A 10 12.04 48.87 -1.41
CA THR A 10 10.92 49.43 -0.64
C THR A 10 9.60 49.53 -1.39
N LEU A 11 9.58 49.28 -2.71
CA LEU A 11 8.40 49.47 -3.54
C LEU A 11 7.53 48.20 -3.74
N PHE A 12 8.05 46.99 -3.54
CA PHE A 12 7.34 45.74 -3.92
C PHE A 12 7.44 44.57 -2.93
N ASP A 13 8.04 44.75 -1.76
CA ASP A 13 8.21 43.65 -0.80
C ASP A 13 6.97 43.46 0.09
N SER A 14 6.21 42.38 -0.17
CA SER A 14 5.03 41.98 0.61
C SER A 14 5.37 41.37 1.97
N ASN A 15 6.64 41.04 2.23
CA ASN A 15 7.08 40.34 3.45
C ASN A 15 7.66 41.26 4.53
N LYS A 16 7.57 42.58 4.37
CA LYS A 16 8.14 43.56 5.33
C LYS A 16 7.65 43.37 6.77
N TYR A 17 6.36 43.08 6.96
CA TYR A 17 5.80 42.83 8.29
C TYR A 17 6.39 41.56 8.93
N GLN A 18 6.58 40.50 8.14
CA GLN A 18 7.20 39.26 8.62
C GLN A 18 8.68 39.46 8.95
N GLN A 19 9.43 40.17 8.10
CA GLN A 19 10.84 40.51 8.36
C GLN A 19 10.99 41.39 9.60
N PHE A 20 10.11 42.38 9.79
CA PHE A 20 10.12 43.24 10.98
C PHE A 20 9.84 42.43 12.25
N ASN A 21 8.80 41.60 12.26
CA ASN A 21 8.46 40.75 13.41
C ASN A 21 9.61 39.78 13.73
N SER A 22 10.21 39.14 12.72
CA SER A 22 11.35 38.24 12.92
C SER A 22 12.57 38.97 13.51
N ASN A 23 12.86 40.19 13.06
CA ASN A 23 13.91 41.01 13.67
C ASN A 23 13.57 41.41 15.10
N MET A 24 12.31 41.72 15.40
CA MET A 24 11.86 42.06 16.75
C MET A 24 12.02 40.88 17.71
N GLU A 25 11.63 39.67 17.30
CA GLU A 25 11.84 38.42 18.06
C GLU A 25 13.33 38.15 18.30
N LYS A 26 14.19 38.37 17.29
CA LYS A 26 15.65 38.25 17.44
C LYS A 26 16.18 39.21 18.50
N ILE A 27 15.72 40.46 18.51
CA ILE A 27 16.13 41.49 19.49
C ILE A 27 15.64 41.12 20.89
N GLU A 28 14.37 40.71 21.03
CA GLU A 28 13.79 40.29 22.31
C GLU A 28 14.57 39.13 22.92
N LYS A 29 14.88 38.10 22.12
CA LYS A 29 15.66 36.95 22.56
C LYS A 29 17.08 37.33 23.01
N GLU A 30 17.75 38.23 22.28
CA GLU A 30 19.07 38.72 22.69
C GLU A 30 19.01 39.58 23.96
N SER A 31 17.97 40.40 24.11
CA SER A 31 17.75 41.22 25.32
C SER A 31 17.55 40.34 26.55
N LEU A 32 16.68 39.34 26.46
CA LEU A 32 16.45 38.38 27.54
C LEU A 32 17.73 37.62 27.92
N SER A 33 18.54 37.23 26.93
CA SER A 33 19.84 36.59 27.19
C SER A 33 20.79 37.51 27.94
N LYS A 34 20.85 38.81 27.57
CA LYS A 34 21.69 39.79 28.24
C LYS A 34 21.23 40.06 29.67
N ASP A 35 19.93 40.09 29.91
CA ASP A 35 19.40 40.28 31.27
C ASP A 35 19.79 39.12 32.20
N VAL A 36 19.81 37.89 31.68
CA VAL A 36 20.33 36.72 32.40
C VAL A 36 21.81 36.88 32.72
N ASP A 37 22.64 37.29 31.75
CA ASP A 37 24.07 37.48 31.93
C ASP A 37 24.39 38.62 32.93
N ILE A 38 23.64 39.72 32.87
CA ILE A 38 23.77 40.86 33.79
C ILE A 38 23.39 40.42 35.20
N THR A 39 22.27 39.70 35.35
CA THR A 39 21.84 39.16 36.64
C THR A 39 22.88 38.21 37.23
N ALA A 40 23.42 37.31 36.42
CA ALA A 40 24.49 36.40 36.83
C ALA A 40 25.76 37.16 37.26
N THR A 41 26.11 38.23 36.55
CA THR A 41 27.27 39.08 36.86
C THR A 41 27.08 39.84 38.17
N ASN A 42 25.91 40.46 38.36
CA ASN A 42 25.58 41.18 39.59
C ASN A 42 25.60 40.25 40.80
N ASN A 43 25.00 39.06 40.71
CA ASN A 43 25.04 38.07 41.79
C ASN A 43 26.47 37.63 42.12
N ARG A 44 27.36 37.51 41.12
CA ARG A 44 28.78 37.22 41.36
C ARG A 44 29.49 38.37 42.07
N ILE A 45 29.19 39.62 41.72
CA ILE A 45 29.73 40.81 42.40
C ILE A 45 29.22 40.88 43.83
N ASP A 46 27.92 40.69 44.05
CA ASP A 46 27.30 40.68 45.37
C ASP A 46 27.91 39.58 46.25
N ASN A 47 28.13 38.37 45.74
CA ASN A 47 28.82 37.32 46.48
C ASN A 47 30.27 37.72 46.84
N ILE A 48 30.99 38.40 45.95
CA ILE A 48 32.38 38.84 46.20
C ILE A 48 32.44 40.03 47.17
N VAL A 49 31.46 40.92 47.15
CA VAL A 49 31.48 42.19 47.91
C VAL A 49 30.79 42.05 49.27
N LEU A 50 29.66 41.34 49.32
CA LEU A 50 28.82 41.22 50.51
C LEU A 50 29.13 39.96 51.32
N GLU A 51 29.51 38.85 50.68
CA GLU A 51 29.76 37.55 51.33
C GLU A 51 31.25 37.14 51.38
N ALA A 52 32.16 38.10 51.22
CA ALA A 52 33.62 37.93 51.09
C ALA A 52 34.37 37.25 52.27
N GLY A 53 33.66 36.80 53.31
CA GLY A 53 34.22 36.33 54.59
C GLY A 53 34.51 34.82 54.69
N GLY A 54 34.32 34.05 53.63
CA GLY A 54 34.47 32.58 53.61
C GLY A 54 35.93 32.09 53.56
N ASN A 55 36.75 32.40 54.57
CA ASN A 55 38.14 31.92 54.66
C ASN A 55 38.27 30.54 55.32
N ASN A 56 37.31 29.64 55.10
CA ASN A 56 37.22 28.41 55.88
C ASN A 56 37.53 27.18 55.02
N ILE A 57 38.70 26.58 55.24
CA ILE A 57 39.08 25.27 54.70
C ILE A 57 38.00 24.21 54.95
N THR A 58 37.18 24.40 55.99
CA THR A 58 36.03 23.58 56.34
C THR A 58 34.92 23.62 55.28
N GLU A 59 34.67 24.72 54.58
CA GLU A 59 33.69 24.80 53.48
C GLU A 59 34.14 23.94 52.29
N VAL A 60 35.41 24.04 51.92
CA VAL A 60 36.00 23.23 50.84
C VAL A 60 36.10 21.75 51.23
N VAL A 61 36.25 21.45 52.52
CA VAL A 61 36.22 20.07 53.04
C VAL A 61 34.79 19.51 53.03
N ASP A 62 33.79 20.32 53.39
CA ASP A 62 32.37 19.95 53.34
C ASP A 62 31.91 19.68 51.90
N ALA A 63 32.25 20.58 50.97
CA ALA A 63 31.92 20.46 49.55
C ALA A 63 32.59 19.28 48.81
N ARG A 64 33.52 18.56 49.46
CA ARG A 64 34.07 17.29 48.94
C ARG A 64 33.11 16.14 49.10
N THR A 65 32.04 16.31 49.86
CA THR A 65 31.02 15.29 50.02
C THR A 65 30.00 15.44 48.90
N SER A 66 29.84 14.40 48.09
CA SER A 66 28.80 14.37 47.05
C SER A 66 27.40 14.24 47.66
N LYS A 67 26.37 14.45 46.83
CA LYS A 67 24.95 14.29 47.22
C LYS A 67 24.63 12.88 47.76
N ASN A 68 25.39 11.87 47.37
CA ASN A 68 25.21 10.47 47.79
C ASN A 68 26.04 10.11 49.04
N GLY A 69 26.69 11.10 49.67
CA GLY A 69 27.49 10.91 50.88
C GLY A 69 28.91 10.39 50.65
N GLN A 70 29.35 10.20 49.40
CA GLN A 70 30.73 9.85 49.09
C GLN A 70 31.65 11.05 49.31
N ILE A 71 32.70 10.87 50.12
CA ILE A 71 33.70 11.90 50.44
C ILE A 71 34.90 11.75 49.50
N TYR A 72 35.31 12.85 48.87
CA TYR A 72 36.46 12.90 47.95
C TYR A 72 37.68 13.56 48.60
N ASN A 73 38.89 13.20 48.14
CA ASN A 73 40.14 13.77 48.65
C ASN A 73 40.26 15.29 48.38
N THR A 74 39.71 15.75 47.25
CA THR A 74 39.70 17.15 46.85
C THR A 74 38.35 17.53 46.23
N LEU A 75 37.98 18.80 46.29
CA LEU A 75 36.77 19.31 45.63
C LEU A 75 36.82 19.06 44.11
N ASN A 76 38.00 19.23 43.51
CA ASN A 76 38.22 18.96 42.08
C ASN A 76 37.93 17.49 41.72
N SER A 77 38.34 16.53 42.57
CA SER A 77 38.02 15.11 42.38
C SER A 77 36.52 14.84 42.44
N ARG A 78 35.79 15.51 43.35
CA ARG A 78 34.33 15.42 43.43
C ARG A 78 33.64 16.00 42.19
N LEU A 79 34.06 17.18 41.75
CA LEU A 79 33.50 17.82 40.55
C LEU A 79 33.73 16.95 39.31
N ASN A 80 34.95 16.44 39.11
CA ASN A 80 35.24 15.56 37.98
C ASN A 80 34.45 14.26 38.04
N GLY A 81 34.30 13.65 39.21
CA GLY A 81 33.50 12.44 39.39
C GLY A 81 32.03 12.67 39.03
N ASP A 82 31.43 13.74 39.56
CA ASP A 82 30.03 14.08 39.28
C ASP A 82 29.83 14.46 37.80
N TYR A 83 30.75 15.22 37.19
CA TYR A 83 30.68 15.55 35.76
C TYR A 83 30.81 14.32 34.86
N SER A 84 31.72 13.39 35.18
CA SER A 84 31.83 12.13 34.45
C SER A 84 30.57 11.29 34.56
N ALA A 85 30.00 11.16 35.76
CA ALA A 85 28.74 10.42 35.96
C ALA A 85 27.58 11.03 35.18
N ILE A 86 27.43 12.36 35.21
CA ILE A 86 26.40 13.07 34.42
C ILE A 86 26.65 12.87 32.91
N ALA A 87 27.90 12.93 32.46
CA ALA A 87 28.24 12.73 31.04
C ALA A 87 27.95 11.30 30.58
N GLU A 88 28.22 10.30 31.42
CA GLU A 88 27.88 8.88 31.18
C GLU A 88 26.36 8.70 31.13
N GLU A 89 25.62 9.17 32.12
CA GLU A 89 24.15 9.12 32.13
C GLU A 89 23.55 9.81 30.89
N LEU A 90 24.10 10.96 30.48
CA LEU A 90 23.65 11.66 29.27
C LEU A 90 23.96 10.87 28.00
N ALA A 91 25.12 10.22 27.91
CA ALA A 91 25.48 9.37 26.79
C ALA A 91 24.56 8.13 26.69
N GLU A 92 24.27 7.49 27.82
CA GLU A 92 23.32 6.38 27.91
C GLU A 92 21.90 6.81 27.52
N SER A 93 21.45 7.96 28.02
CA SER A 93 20.14 8.53 27.68
C SER A 93 20.02 8.83 26.18
N ASN A 94 21.06 9.39 25.57
CA ASN A 94 21.09 9.66 24.13
C ASN A 94 21.05 8.37 23.29
N ALA A 95 21.77 7.32 23.72
CA ALA A 95 21.73 6.02 23.05
C ALA A 95 20.33 5.37 23.14
N LEU A 96 19.69 5.48 24.30
CA LEU A 96 18.32 5.00 24.49
C LEU A 96 17.32 5.77 23.60
N LEU A 97 17.44 7.10 23.54
CA LEU A 97 16.60 7.93 22.67
C LEU A 97 16.75 7.57 21.19
N GLN A 98 17.97 7.28 20.74
CA GLN A 98 18.20 6.81 19.38
C GLN A 98 17.49 5.47 19.11
N ASN A 99 17.61 4.51 20.03
CA ASN A 99 16.97 3.21 19.90
C ASN A 99 15.43 3.32 19.85
N VAL A 100 14.85 4.13 20.73
CA VAL A 100 13.39 4.39 20.73
C VAL A 100 12.95 5.02 19.41
N ASN A 101 13.74 5.93 18.84
CA ASN A 101 13.41 6.56 17.57
C ASN A 101 13.45 5.54 16.40
N GLU A 102 14.46 4.67 16.38
CA GLU A 102 14.56 3.56 15.41
C GLU A 102 13.37 2.60 15.51
N GLN A 103 13.00 2.20 16.73
CA GLN A 103 11.82 1.37 16.98
C GLN A 103 10.52 2.03 16.53
N ASN A 104 10.36 3.35 16.79
CA ASN A 104 9.18 4.09 16.34
C ASN A 104 9.08 4.16 14.82
N ILE A 105 10.20 4.29 14.11
CA ILE A 105 10.24 4.25 12.64
C ILE A 105 9.77 2.87 12.14
N GLU A 106 10.28 1.79 12.74
CA GLU A 106 9.87 0.42 12.39
C GLU A 106 8.38 0.17 12.67
N LEU A 107 7.88 0.60 13.84
CA LEU A 107 6.47 0.46 14.21
C LEU A 107 5.54 1.18 13.23
N ARG A 108 5.88 2.42 12.86
CA ARG A 108 5.10 3.19 11.88
C ARG A 108 5.06 2.49 10.53
N SER A 109 6.19 1.97 10.07
CA SER A 109 6.25 1.20 8.81
C SER A 109 5.32 -0.02 8.83
N LYS A 110 5.29 -0.78 9.94
CA LYS A 110 4.39 -1.93 10.08
C LYS A 110 2.92 -1.52 10.16
N LEU A 111 2.62 -0.39 10.80
CA LEU A 111 1.27 0.14 10.89
C LEU A 111 0.75 0.59 9.52
N ASP A 112 1.60 1.25 8.72
CA ASP A 112 1.27 1.70 7.37
C ASP A 112 1.03 0.50 6.43
N GLU A 113 1.85 -0.56 6.51
CA GLU A 113 1.63 -1.81 5.78
C GLU A 113 0.30 -2.47 6.14
N LEU A 114 -0.08 -2.40 7.42
CA LEU A 114 -1.27 -3.06 7.91
C LEU A 114 -2.54 -2.30 7.58
N TYR A 115 -2.61 -0.99 7.87
CA TYR A 115 -3.86 -0.23 7.86
C TYR A 115 -4.01 0.77 6.73
N GLY A 116 -2.93 1.16 6.04
CA GLY A 116 -3.00 2.05 4.89
C GLY A 116 -3.89 3.28 5.05
N ASN A 117 -3.86 3.92 6.22
CA ASN A 117 -4.42 5.21 6.65
C ASN A 117 -5.60 5.89 5.89
N SER A 118 -6.48 5.18 5.20
CA SER A 118 -7.48 5.80 4.34
C SER A 118 -8.80 5.01 4.22
N THR A 119 -9.89 5.70 4.53
CA THR A 119 -11.27 5.32 4.17
C THR A 119 -11.60 5.61 2.70
N THR A 120 -10.68 6.21 1.94
CA THR A 120 -10.83 6.52 0.51
C THR A 120 -10.37 5.37 -0.35
N ASP A 121 -10.75 5.40 -1.62
CA ASP A 121 -10.32 4.40 -2.59
C ASP A 121 -8.79 4.38 -2.75
N ILE A 122 -8.24 3.21 -3.03
CA ILE A 122 -6.85 3.03 -3.45
C ILE A 122 -6.86 2.94 -4.97
N GLU A 123 -6.16 3.85 -5.63
CA GLU A 123 -6.00 3.82 -7.08
C GLU A 123 -4.53 3.68 -7.45
N TYR A 124 -4.19 2.58 -8.12
CA TYR A 124 -2.87 2.37 -8.70
C TYR A 124 -2.97 2.23 -10.22
N TYR A 125 -2.00 2.82 -10.91
CA TYR A 125 -1.84 2.77 -12.35
C TYR A 125 -0.66 1.87 -12.72
N VAL A 126 -0.86 1.07 -13.77
CA VAL A 126 0.14 0.11 -14.28
C VAL A 126 0.35 0.33 -15.77
N SER A 127 1.60 0.42 -16.19
CA SER A 127 1.99 0.54 -17.60
C SER A 127 3.25 -0.26 -17.88
N ASN A 128 3.18 -1.24 -18.80
CA ASN A 128 4.37 -2.03 -19.18
C ASN A 128 5.43 -1.18 -19.92
N VAL A 129 5.03 -0.08 -20.56
CA VAL A 129 5.94 0.77 -21.35
C VAL A 129 6.51 1.91 -20.49
N ASN A 130 5.64 2.64 -19.78
CA ASN A 130 6.00 3.86 -19.07
C ASN A 130 6.22 3.64 -17.56
N GLY A 131 5.88 2.46 -17.04
CA GLY A 131 5.97 2.14 -15.62
C GLY A 131 7.34 1.64 -15.18
N SER A 132 7.57 1.74 -13.86
CA SER A 132 8.80 1.27 -13.20
C SER A 132 8.48 0.64 -11.86
N ASP A 133 8.95 -0.59 -11.62
CA ASP A 133 8.79 -1.24 -10.30
C ASP A 133 9.84 -0.80 -9.28
N LEU A 134 10.88 -0.07 -9.73
CA LEU A 134 11.92 0.50 -8.89
C LEU A 134 11.58 1.92 -8.41
N THR A 135 10.98 2.73 -9.30
CA THR A 135 10.77 4.17 -9.07
C THR A 135 9.32 4.62 -9.23
N GLY A 136 8.44 3.78 -9.77
CA GLY A 136 7.01 4.04 -9.82
C GLY A 136 6.41 3.96 -8.41
N ASN A 137 5.41 4.80 -8.16
CA ASN A 137 4.68 4.84 -6.89
C ASN A 137 3.19 4.49 -7.06
N GLY A 138 2.75 4.18 -8.28
CA GLY A 138 1.37 3.82 -8.58
C GLY A 138 0.50 4.99 -9.02
N ASP A 139 1.01 6.22 -9.00
CA ASP A 139 0.30 7.37 -9.56
C ASP A 139 0.25 7.29 -11.08
N ILE A 140 -0.71 7.99 -11.70
CA ILE A 140 -0.87 8.02 -13.17
C ILE A 140 0.39 8.52 -13.90
N ASP A 141 1.12 9.48 -13.31
CA ASP A 141 2.36 10.04 -13.87
C ASP A 141 3.60 9.17 -13.59
N LYS A 142 3.49 8.25 -12.63
CA LYS A 142 4.57 7.34 -12.18
C LYS A 142 4.03 5.93 -11.91
N PRO A 143 3.48 5.27 -12.95
CA PRO A 143 2.81 3.99 -12.78
C PRO A 143 3.81 2.89 -12.41
N PHE A 144 3.31 1.81 -11.81
CA PHE A 144 4.08 0.57 -11.69
C PHE A 144 4.25 -0.07 -13.07
N LYS A 145 5.31 -0.88 -13.23
CA LYS A 145 5.54 -1.60 -14.48
C LYS A 145 4.71 -2.89 -14.55
N THR A 146 4.61 -3.58 -13.42
CA THR A 146 3.93 -4.87 -13.32
C THR A 146 2.66 -4.80 -12.48
N ILE A 147 1.69 -5.65 -12.81
CA ILE A 147 0.44 -5.76 -12.06
C ILE A 147 0.74 -6.32 -10.66
N GLN A 148 1.64 -7.30 -10.57
CA GLN A 148 2.00 -7.89 -9.27
C GLN A 148 2.66 -6.85 -8.35
N LYS A 149 3.46 -5.91 -8.88
CA LYS A 149 4.00 -4.82 -8.06
C LYS A 149 2.88 -3.98 -7.47
N ALA A 150 1.88 -3.58 -8.27
CA ALA A 150 0.72 -2.84 -7.77
C ALA A 150 -0.03 -3.62 -6.68
N VAL A 151 -0.26 -4.92 -6.88
CA VAL A 151 -0.89 -5.80 -5.88
C VAL A 151 -0.10 -5.82 -4.57
N ASN A 152 1.23 -5.92 -4.65
CA ASN A 152 2.10 -5.99 -3.48
C ASN A 152 2.17 -4.68 -2.68
N MET A 153 1.81 -3.55 -3.28
CA MET A 153 1.76 -2.24 -2.62
C MET A 153 0.43 -1.96 -1.92
N ILE A 154 -0.55 -2.87 -2.01
CA ILE A 154 -1.82 -2.73 -1.31
C ILE A 154 -1.65 -3.14 0.16
N PRO A 155 -2.10 -2.32 1.11
CA PRO A 155 -2.15 -2.66 2.54
C PRO A 155 -2.95 -3.95 2.78
N LYS A 156 -2.52 -4.75 3.77
CA LYS A 156 -3.17 -6.04 4.07
C LYS A 156 -4.59 -5.87 4.63
N ILE A 157 -4.84 -4.77 5.34
CA ILE A 157 -6.15 -4.37 5.83
C ILE A 157 -6.48 -3.01 5.25
N LYS A 158 -7.51 -2.96 4.41
CA LYS A 158 -8.17 -1.73 3.99
C LYS A 158 -9.46 -1.60 4.78
N VAL A 159 -9.77 -0.42 5.30
CA VAL A 159 -11.01 -0.20 6.06
C VAL A 159 -12.01 0.54 5.17
N GLY A 160 -12.85 -0.23 4.46
CA GLY A 160 -13.87 0.31 3.54
C GLY A 160 -13.29 0.88 2.24
N GLY A 161 -14.19 1.29 1.34
CA GLY A 161 -13.85 1.79 0.00
C GLY A 161 -13.30 0.72 -0.94
N ASP A 162 -12.92 1.14 -2.13
CA ASP A 162 -12.55 0.27 -3.24
C ASP A 162 -11.05 0.29 -3.54
N ILE A 163 -10.57 -0.79 -4.16
CA ILE A 163 -9.20 -0.92 -4.67
C ILE A 163 -9.27 -0.99 -6.19
N TYR A 164 -8.53 -0.13 -6.87
CA TYR A 164 -8.43 -0.08 -8.33
C TYR A 164 -6.98 -0.28 -8.77
N ILE A 165 -6.75 -1.32 -9.57
CA ILE A 165 -5.55 -1.44 -10.41
C ILE A 165 -5.98 -1.16 -11.84
N ASN A 166 -5.62 0.03 -12.32
CA ASN A 166 -5.91 0.54 -13.66
C ASN A 166 -4.71 0.24 -14.58
N CYS A 167 -4.88 -0.72 -15.49
CA CYS A 167 -3.84 -1.16 -16.41
C CYS A 167 -3.96 -0.43 -17.76
N GLU A 168 -2.88 0.20 -18.22
CA GLU A 168 -2.76 0.67 -19.60
C GLU A 168 -2.82 -0.52 -20.57
N PRO A 169 -3.45 -0.38 -21.76
CA PRO A 169 -3.32 -1.36 -22.83
C PRO A 169 -1.86 -1.74 -23.07
N GLY A 170 -1.60 -3.04 -23.06
CA GLY A 170 -0.28 -3.61 -23.09
C GLY A 170 -0.32 -5.11 -22.86
N GLN A 171 0.82 -5.77 -23.06
CA GLN A 171 1.00 -7.19 -22.78
C GLN A 171 1.70 -7.37 -21.43
N TYR A 172 0.99 -7.98 -20.48
CA TYR A 172 1.49 -8.31 -19.15
C TYR A 172 1.65 -9.84 -19.05
N ASN A 173 2.87 -10.32 -19.28
CA ASN A 173 3.20 -11.75 -19.19
C ASN A 173 3.39 -12.17 -17.72
N GLU A 174 2.33 -12.03 -16.93
CA GLU A 174 2.32 -12.23 -15.48
C GLU A 174 1.24 -13.24 -15.09
N ASP A 175 1.60 -14.14 -14.17
CA ASP A 175 0.64 -14.91 -13.39
C ASP A 175 0.32 -14.09 -12.11
N VAL A 176 -0.67 -13.19 -12.20
CA VAL A 176 -1.01 -12.26 -11.12
C VAL A 176 -1.70 -13.02 -9.99
N TYR A 177 -1.19 -12.88 -8.76
CA TYR A 177 -1.72 -13.54 -7.58
C TYR A 177 -2.07 -12.51 -6.50
N VAL A 178 -3.36 -12.41 -6.20
CA VAL A 178 -3.93 -11.52 -5.19
C VAL A 178 -4.37 -12.36 -4.00
N SER A 179 -3.74 -12.15 -2.85
CA SER A 179 -4.09 -12.83 -1.62
C SER A 179 -3.82 -11.98 -0.38
N SER A 180 -4.40 -12.39 0.74
CA SER A 180 -4.11 -11.82 2.06
C SER A 180 -4.44 -10.33 2.18
N ILE A 181 -5.51 -9.89 1.51
CA ILE A 181 -6.05 -8.52 1.61
C ILE A 181 -7.48 -8.63 2.16
N SER A 182 -7.84 -7.76 3.09
CA SER A 182 -9.12 -7.78 3.81
C SER A 182 -9.71 -6.38 4.00
N GLY A 183 -11.03 -6.33 4.17
CA GLY A 183 -11.77 -5.14 4.63
C GLY A 183 -12.16 -4.09 3.58
N ALA A 184 -11.77 -4.26 2.32
CA ALA A 184 -12.26 -3.45 1.21
C ALA A 184 -13.69 -3.89 0.78
N GLU A 185 -14.37 -3.05 0.00
CA GLU A 185 -15.66 -3.38 -0.60
C GLU A 185 -15.47 -4.14 -1.93
N HIS A 186 -14.64 -3.60 -2.83
CA HIS A 186 -14.29 -4.21 -4.11
C HIS A 186 -12.79 -4.17 -4.40
N PHE A 187 -12.31 -5.17 -5.16
CA PHE A 187 -11.01 -5.17 -5.83
C PHE A 187 -11.19 -5.20 -7.33
N TYR A 188 -10.83 -4.13 -8.03
CA TYR A 188 -10.84 -4.06 -9.49
C TYR A 188 -9.44 -4.26 -10.06
N ILE A 189 -9.30 -5.20 -11.00
CA ILE A 189 -8.22 -5.21 -12.00
C ILE A 189 -8.86 -4.94 -13.34
N ARG A 190 -8.57 -3.77 -13.92
CA ARG A 190 -9.29 -3.28 -15.10
C ARG A 190 -8.40 -2.55 -16.10
N SER A 191 -8.79 -2.58 -17.37
CA SER A 191 -8.17 -1.73 -18.39
C SER A 191 -8.55 -0.26 -18.22
N THR A 192 -7.62 0.65 -18.49
CA THR A 192 -7.86 2.11 -18.52
C THR A 192 -8.73 2.54 -19.70
N ASN A 193 -8.76 1.77 -20.81
CA ASN A 193 -9.51 2.12 -22.01
C ASN A 193 -10.97 1.60 -22.03
N LEU A 194 -11.48 1.07 -20.92
CA LEU A 194 -12.79 0.38 -20.81
C LEU A 194 -13.97 1.11 -21.47
N ALA A 195 -14.03 2.44 -21.38
CA ALA A 195 -15.13 3.24 -21.93
C ALA A 195 -15.17 3.26 -23.48
N THR A 196 -14.07 2.90 -24.13
CA THR A 196 -13.89 3.06 -25.59
C THR A 196 -13.81 1.73 -26.34
N ILE A 197 -13.68 0.63 -25.61
CA ILE A 197 -13.43 -0.70 -26.17
C ILE A 197 -14.72 -1.51 -26.28
N ASP A 198 -14.99 -2.01 -27.49
CA ASP A 198 -15.96 -3.08 -27.71
C ASP A 198 -15.24 -4.44 -27.82
N HIS A 199 -15.24 -5.18 -26.71
CA HIS A 199 -14.64 -6.52 -26.57
C HIS A 199 -15.30 -7.56 -27.50
N LYS A 200 -16.50 -7.29 -28.02
CA LYS A 200 -17.23 -8.21 -28.90
C LYS A 200 -16.66 -8.20 -30.31
N THR A 201 -16.28 -7.01 -30.79
CA THR A 201 -15.81 -6.80 -32.17
C THR A 201 -14.30 -6.66 -32.29
N SER A 202 -13.60 -6.35 -31.19
CA SER A 202 -12.15 -6.11 -31.21
C SER A 202 -11.45 -6.57 -29.93
N GLN A 203 -10.12 -6.69 -29.99
CA GLN A 203 -9.29 -6.96 -28.83
C GLN A 203 -9.30 -5.78 -27.85
N THR A 204 -9.22 -6.07 -26.56
CA THR A 204 -9.21 -5.07 -25.49
C THR A 204 -7.93 -4.25 -25.42
N GLY A 205 -6.83 -4.81 -25.93
CA GLY A 205 -5.50 -4.24 -25.81
C GLY A 205 -4.83 -4.52 -24.46
N PHE A 206 -5.58 -4.91 -23.43
CA PHE A 206 -5.05 -5.29 -22.11
C PHE A 206 -4.90 -6.81 -22.03
N PHE A 207 -3.72 -7.33 -22.37
CA PHE A 207 -3.45 -8.77 -22.36
C PHE A 207 -2.79 -9.20 -21.06
N VAL A 208 -3.33 -10.23 -20.41
CA VAL A 208 -2.74 -10.84 -19.22
C VAL A 208 -2.75 -12.36 -19.36
N LYS A 209 -1.74 -13.01 -18.79
CA LYS A 209 -1.61 -14.47 -18.81
C LYS A 209 -2.57 -15.14 -17.84
N SER A 210 -2.56 -14.74 -16.56
CA SER A 210 -3.57 -15.16 -15.60
C SER A 210 -3.74 -14.18 -14.44
N ILE A 211 -4.94 -14.16 -13.86
CA ILE A 211 -5.28 -13.43 -12.63
C ILE A 211 -5.94 -14.42 -11.68
N THR A 212 -5.35 -14.60 -10.49
CA THR A 212 -5.92 -15.41 -9.41
C THR A 212 -6.17 -14.52 -8.19
N PHE A 213 -7.43 -14.48 -7.77
CA PHE A 213 -7.80 -14.02 -6.42
C PHE A 213 -7.90 -15.25 -5.51
N SER A 214 -7.24 -15.20 -4.36
CA SER A 214 -7.23 -16.30 -3.39
C SER A 214 -7.53 -15.82 -1.97
N GLY A 215 -8.60 -16.35 -1.38
CA GLY A 215 -8.97 -16.08 0.01
C GLY A 215 -9.48 -14.66 0.26
N ILE A 216 -10.08 -14.01 -0.75
CA ILE A 216 -10.57 -12.63 -0.64
C ILE A 216 -12.04 -12.60 -0.26
N MET A 217 -12.35 -12.03 0.91
CA MET A 217 -13.70 -12.05 1.52
C MET A 217 -14.58 -10.86 1.13
N PHE A 218 -14.31 -10.23 -0.01
CA PHE A 218 -15.08 -9.15 -0.59
C PHE A 218 -15.10 -9.29 -2.12
N GLN A 219 -15.76 -8.38 -2.84
CA GLN A 219 -15.99 -8.56 -4.26
C GLN A 219 -14.70 -8.37 -5.07
N CYS A 220 -14.34 -9.35 -5.90
CA CYS A 220 -13.21 -9.29 -6.83
C CYS A 220 -13.75 -9.10 -8.25
N VAL A 221 -13.21 -8.13 -9.00
CA VAL A 221 -13.74 -7.73 -10.30
C VAL A 221 -12.60 -7.67 -11.32
N VAL A 222 -12.76 -8.39 -12.43
CA VAL A 222 -11.86 -8.35 -13.58
C VAL A 222 -12.60 -7.76 -14.77
N GLN A 223 -12.03 -6.72 -15.38
CA GLN A 223 -12.65 -6.03 -16.51
C GLN A 223 -11.70 -5.69 -17.65
N GLY A 224 -12.17 -5.84 -18.89
CA GLY A 224 -11.40 -5.39 -20.06
C GLY A 224 -10.18 -6.25 -20.36
N VAL A 225 -10.08 -7.46 -19.80
CA VAL A 225 -8.97 -8.38 -20.06
C VAL A 225 -9.14 -9.04 -21.42
N ASN A 226 -8.05 -9.11 -22.17
CA ASN A 226 -7.88 -10.05 -23.27
C ASN A 226 -7.01 -11.23 -22.80
N SER A 227 -7.45 -12.46 -23.04
CA SER A 227 -6.62 -13.63 -22.70
C SER A 227 -5.37 -13.68 -23.59
N MET A 228 -4.21 -13.98 -22.98
CA MET A 228 -2.93 -14.11 -23.68
C MET A 228 -2.60 -15.58 -23.96
N SER A 229 -2.06 -15.88 -25.15
CA SER A 229 -1.49 -17.19 -25.48
C SER A 229 -0.06 -17.28 -24.97
N THR A 230 0.19 -18.14 -23.97
CA THR A 230 1.56 -18.51 -23.59
C THR A 230 1.67 -20.02 -23.52
N SER A 231 2.82 -20.56 -23.94
CA SER A 231 3.10 -22.00 -23.98
C SER A 231 3.16 -22.68 -22.62
N VAL A 232 3.18 -21.89 -21.53
CA VAL A 232 3.26 -22.36 -20.15
C VAL A 232 2.33 -21.51 -19.30
N ASN A 233 1.04 -21.86 -19.22
CA ASN A 233 0.17 -21.26 -18.20
C ASN A 233 0.30 -22.07 -16.90
N ASN A 234 0.86 -21.47 -15.86
CA ASN A 234 1.03 -22.12 -14.56
C ASN A 234 -0.26 -22.07 -13.72
N SER A 235 -1.25 -21.28 -14.16
CA SER A 235 -2.55 -21.18 -13.52
C SER A 235 -3.56 -22.17 -14.12
N LYS A 236 -4.51 -22.60 -13.30
CA LYS A 236 -5.66 -23.41 -13.72
C LYS A 236 -6.61 -22.65 -14.65
N ALA A 237 -6.57 -21.32 -14.63
CA ALA A 237 -7.46 -20.48 -15.41
C ALA A 237 -6.84 -19.13 -15.79
N VAL A 238 -7.40 -18.49 -16.83
CA VAL A 238 -7.08 -17.09 -17.16
C VAL A 238 -7.58 -16.17 -16.05
N VAL A 239 -8.81 -16.37 -15.57
CA VAL A 239 -9.32 -15.72 -14.36
C VAL A 239 -9.77 -16.79 -13.37
N ASN A 240 -9.18 -16.78 -12.18
CA ASN A 240 -9.48 -17.73 -11.12
C ASN A 240 -9.92 -17.01 -9.84
N PHE A 241 -11.06 -17.42 -9.29
CA PHE A 241 -11.51 -17.04 -7.96
C PHE A 241 -11.43 -18.27 -7.05
N LEU A 242 -10.46 -18.28 -6.15
CA LEU A 242 -10.20 -19.37 -5.22
C LEU A 242 -10.59 -18.94 -3.80
N ARG A 243 -11.63 -19.54 -3.22
CA ARG A 243 -12.14 -19.18 -1.88
C ARG A 243 -12.41 -17.69 -1.75
N CYS A 244 -13.06 -17.10 -2.74
CA CYS A 244 -13.46 -15.70 -2.75
C CYS A 244 -14.94 -15.54 -2.42
N TRP A 245 -15.31 -14.43 -1.78
CA TRP A 245 -16.71 -14.15 -1.46
C TRP A 245 -17.57 -13.99 -2.72
N TYR A 246 -17.13 -13.15 -3.65
CA TYR A 246 -17.81 -12.94 -4.93
C TYR A 246 -16.81 -12.52 -6.02
N GLY A 247 -16.81 -13.21 -7.16
CA GLY A 247 -15.99 -12.89 -8.33
C GLY A 247 -16.83 -12.44 -9.52
N SER A 248 -16.46 -11.32 -10.15
CA SER A 248 -17.13 -10.80 -11.33
C SER A 248 -16.16 -10.66 -12.49
N VAL A 249 -16.57 -11.14 -13.67
CA VAL A 249 -15.81 -10.99 -14.91
C VAL A 249 -16.69 -10.34 -15.96
N SER A 250 -16.27 -9.20 -16.47
CA SER A 250 -17.05 -8.44 -17.46
C SER A 250 -16.22 -7.65 -18.45
N ASN A 251 -16.78 -7.42 -19.63
CA ASN A 251 -16.15 -6.70 -20.73
C ASN A 251 -14.81 -7.30 -21.16
N CYS A 252 -14.60 -8.60 -20.94
CA CYS A 252 -13.38 -9.31 -21.29
C CYS A 252 -13.54 -10.07 -22.62
N ARG A 253 -12.41 -10.38 -23.25
CA ARG A 253 -12.32 -11.18 -24.48
C ARG A 253 -11.39 -12.36 -24.29
N PHE A 254 -11.94 -13.56 -24.41
CA PHE A 254 -11.24 -14.84 -24.30
C PHE A 254 -11.23 -15.52 -25.67
N ASP A 255 -10.32 -15.10 -26.55
CA ASP A 255 -10.24 -15.57 -27.94
C ASP A 255 -8.88 -16.20 -28.31
N THR A 256 -7.93 -16.20 -27.38
CA THR A 256 -6.76 -17.08 -27.47
C THR A 256 -7.20 -18.54 -27.51
N ASN A 257 -6.68 -19.32 -28.48
CA ASN A 257 -7.00 -20.74 -28.57
C ASN A 257 -6.36 -21.54 -27.42
N LEU A 258 -7.21 -22.02 -26.50
CA LEU A 258 -6.82 -22.81 -25.33
C LEU A 258 -7.30 -24.26 -25.42
N LYS A 259 -7.88 -24.71 -26.55
CA LYS A 259 -8.51 -26.03 -26.70
C LYS A 259 -7.60 -27.22 -26.41
N SER A 260 -6.29 -27.07 -26.59
CA SER A 260 -5.29 -28.11 -26.35
C SER A 260 -4.61 -28.00 -24.98
N THR A 261 -5.16 -27.20 -24.07
CA THR A 261 -4.62 -26.94 -22.72
C THR A 261 -5.65 -27.29 -21.66
N ASP A 262 -5.22 -27.49 -20.41
CA ASP A 262 -6.14 -27.69 -19.28
C ASP A 262 -6.64 -26.38 -18.66
N VAL A 263 -6.34 -25.24 -19.28
CA VAL A 263 -6.69 -23.91 -18.76
C VAL A 263 -8.17 -23.60 -19.01
N VAL A 264 -8.86 -23.17 -17.96
CA VAL A 264 -10.23 -22.65 -18.01
C VAL A 264 -10.20 -21.14 -18.30
N ALA A 265 -11.14 -20.59 -19.07
CA ALA A 265 -11.19 -19.14 -19.25
C ALA A 265 -11.59 -18.43 -17.93
N VAL A 266 -12.69 -18.85 -17.30
CA VAL A 266 -13.13 -18.35 -15.99
C VAL A 266 -13.43 -19.51 -15.03
N LEU A 267 -12.74 -19.54 -13.89
CA LEU A 267 -12.88 -20.57 -12.86
C LEU A 267 -13.38 -19.96 -11.55
N TYR A 268 -14.45 -20.55 -11.01
CA TYR A 268 -14.91 -20.36 -9.64
C TYR A 268 -14.60 -21.62 -8.83
N ASP A 269 -13.62 -21.54 -7.93
CA ASP A 269 -13.16 -22.61 -7.06
C ASP A 269 -13.47 -22.22 -5.60
N GLN A 270 -14.37 -22.95 -4.93
CA GLN A 270 -14.91 -22.61 -3.61
C GLN A 270 -15.40 -21.14 -3.49
N SER A 271 -15.98 -20.59 -4.56
CA SER A 271 -16.33 -19.17 -4.68
C SER A 271 -17.73 -18.94 -5.23
N ARG A 272 -18.24 -17.72 -5.09
CA ARG A 272 -19.48 -17.30 -5.75
C ARG A 272 -19.19 -16.27 -6.84
N GLY A 273 -20.11 -16.07 -7.79
CA GLY A 273 -19.93 -14.97 -8.72
C GLY A 273 -20.77 -14.97 -9.98
N GLY A 274 -20.41 -14.08 -10.91
CA GLY A 274 -21.10 -13.88 -12.17
C GLY A 274 -20.17 -13.50 -13.32
N CYS A 275 -20.43 -14.10 -14.48
CA CYS A 275 -19.72 -13.82 -15.73
C CYS A 275 -20.72 -13.25 -16.75
N TYR A 276 -20.52 -12.00 -17.18
CA TYR A 276 -21.44 -11.27 -18.05
C TYR A 276 -20.72 -10.30 -18.99
N ASN A 277 -21.30 -10.00 -20.15
CA ASN A 277 -20.73 -9.10 -21.16
C ASN A 277 -19.29 -9.50 -21.54
N ASN A 278 -19.04 -10.78 -21.85
CA ASN A 278 -17.72 -11.23 -22.31
C ASN A 278 -17.84 -11.87 -23.69
N TYR A 279 -16.72 -11.96 -24.40
CA TYR A 279 -16.60 -12.70 -25.65
C TYR A 279 -15.74 -13.95 -25.45
N PHE A 280 -16.20 -15.10 -25.92
CA PHE A 280 -15.50 -16.39 -25.82
C PHE A 280 -15.37 -17.05 -27.20
N ALA A 281 -14.18 -17.56 -27.51
CA ALA A 281 -13.90 -18.30 -28.74
C ALA A 281 -12.72 -19.25 -28.54
N ASN A 282 -12.79 -20.49 -29.05
CA ASN A 282 -11.67 -21.44 -29.00
C ASN A 282 -11.15 -21.77 -27.58
N GLN A 283 -12.03 -21.87 -26.60
CA GLN A 283 -11.64 -22.21 -25.23
C GLN A 283 -11.65 -23.73 -25.01
N ASN A 284 -10.82 -24.24 -24.09
CA ASN A 284 -11.03 -25.61 -23.60
C ASN A 284 -12.32 -25.67 -22.78
N ILE A 285 -12.41 -24.84 -21.73
CA ILE A 285 -13.62 -24.68 -20.92
C ILE A 285 -13.91 -23.18 -20.81
N ILE A 286 -15.11 -22.75 -21.22
CA ILE A 286 -15.52 -21.33 -21.12
C ILE A 286 -15.66 -20.93 -19.64
N MET A 287 -16.42 -21.68 -18.85
CA MET A 287 -16.57 -21.41 -17.43
C MET A 287 -16.72 -22.71 -16.62
N SER A 288 -16.01 -22.78 -15.50
CA SER A 288 -16.09 -23.89 -14.55
C SER A 288 -16.46 -23.40 -13.16
N ALA A 289 -17.32 -24.16 -12.47
CA ALA A 289 -17.52 -24.04 -11.04
C ALA A 289 -17.11 -25.35 -10.36
N GLU A 290 -16.37 -25.25 -9.26
CA GLU A 290 -15.81 -26.39 -8.55
C GLU A 290 -15.97 -26.25 -7.03
N PHE A 291 -16.01 -27.38 -6.31
CA PHE A 291 -16.00 -27.45 -4.84
C PHE A 291 -17.05 -26.57 -4.16
N LEU A 292 -18.33 -26.89 -4.35
CA LEU A 292 -19.49 -26.17 -3.78
C LEU A 292 -19.62 -24.69 -4.20
N SER A 293 -18.89 -24.27 -5.24
CA SER A 293 -19.05 -22.94 -5.83
C SER A 293 -20.47 -22.69 -6.36
N GLN A 294 -20.87 -21.43 -6.39
CA GLN A 294 -22.14 -21.00 -6.98
C GLN A 294 -21.91 -19.84 -7.95
N ALA A 295 -22.02 -20.09 -9.25
CA ALA A 295 -21.73 -19.04 -10.22
C ALA A 295 -22.79 -18.93 -11.32
N TYR A 296 -22.88 -17.75 -11.92
CA TYR A 296 -23.93 -17.42 -12.87
C TYR A 296 -23.35 -17.00 -14.23
N PHE A 297 -23.86 -17.60 -15.31
CA PHE A 297 -23.49 -17.28 -16.68
C PHE A 297 -24.62 -16.51 -17.38
N PHE A 298 -24.40 -15.23 -17.65
CA PHE A 298 -25.42 -14.36 -18.23
C PHE A 298 -25.52 -14.52 -19.76
N ALA A 299 -26.72 -14.33 -20.32
CA ALA A 299 -26.99 -14.34 -21.77
C ALA A 299 -26.30 -13.19 -22.52
N THR A 300 -25.74 -12.22 -21.81
CA THR A 300 -25.00 -11.12 -22.42
C THR A 300 -23.59 -11.51 -22.86
N ASN A 301 -23.11 -12.71 -22.48
CA ASN A 301 -21.89 -13.29 -23.05
C ASN A 301 -22.12 -13.76 -24.48
N ILE A 302 -21.08 -13.65 -25.32
CA ILE A 302 -21.06 -14.08 -26.71
C ILE A 302 -20.07 -15.24 -26.86
N CYS A 303 -20.47 -16.31 -27.55
CA CYS A 303 -19.64 -17.48 -27.80
C CYS A 303 -19.58 -17.76 -29.32
N GLU A 304 -18.47 -17.45 -30.01
CA GLU A 304 -18.45 -17.40 -31.49
C GLU A 304 -17.50 -18.35 -32.23
N ALA A 305 -16.53 -19.01 -31.57
CA ALA A 305 -15.85 -20.17 -32.16
C ALA A 305 -15.96 -21.39 -31.26
N THR A 306 -16.09 -22.58 -31.85
CA THR A 306 -16.43 -23.80 -31.11
C THR A 306 -15.37 -24.15 -30.07
N SER A 307 -15.73 -23.99 -28.80
CA SER A 307 -14.95 -24.40 -27.62
C SER A 307 -15.15 -25.89 -27.32
N ASN A 308 -14.30 -26.53 -26.52
CA ASN A 308 -14.50 -27.96 -26.20
C ASN A 308 -15.71 -28.15 -25.26
N ILE A 309 -15.73 -27.39 -24.16
CA ILE A 309 -16.79 -27.40 -23.15
C ILE A 309 -17.28 -25.96 -22.93
N GLY A 310 -18.60 -25.78 -22.90
CA GLY A 310 -19.21 -24.50 -22.53
C GLY A 310 -19.15 -24.30 -21.02
N LEU A 311 -20.12 -24.88 -20.30
CA LEU A 311 -20.21 -24.78 -18.86
C LEU A 311 -19.86 -26.12 -18.20
N LYS A 312 -19.00 -26.10 -17.18
CA LYS A 312 -18.64 -27.27 -16.38
C LYS A 312 -18.95 -27.04 -14.92
N SER A 313 -19.69 -27.97 -14.30
CA SER A 313 -20.01 -27.94 -12.87
C SER A 313 -19.53 -29.25 -12.23
N THR A 314 -18.73 -29.15 -11.17
CA THR A 314 -18.15 -30.33 -10.50
C THR A 314 -18.03 -30.20 -8.97
N TYR A 315 -17.87 -31.33 -8.28
CA TYR A 315 -17.73 -31.43 -6.82
C TYR A 315 -18.83 -30.68 -6.07
N GLY A 316 -20.08 -30.99 -6.40
CA GLY A 316 -21.28 -30.41 -5.77
C GLY A 316 -21.50 -28.92 -6.02
N SER A 317 -20.78 -28.29 -6.96
CA SER A 317 -21.03 -26.90 -7.35
C SER A 317 -22.35 -26.71 -8.06
N ILE A 318 -22.79 -25.46 -8.15
CA ILE A 318 -23.98 -25.04 -8.89
C ILE A 318 -23.59 -23.95 -9.88
N LEU A 319 -23.94 -24.16 -11.15
CA LEU A 319 -23.96 -23.13 -12.17
C LEU A 319 -25.39 -22.83 -12.56
N SER A 320 -25.73 -21.57 -12.74
CA SER A 320 -27.00 -21.16 -13.32
C SER A 320 -26.73 -20.33 -14.56
N LYS A 321 -27.50 -20.54 -15.62
CA LYS A 321 -27.44 -19.73 -16.84
C LYS A 321 -28.73 -18.95 -17.00
N SER A 322 -28.68 -17.74 -17.55
CA SER A 322 -29.85 -16.84 -17.54
C SER A 322 -30.97 -17.22 -18.51
N SER A 323 -30.76 -18.22 -19.36
CA SER A 323 -31.78 -18.79 -20.23
C SER A 323 -31.35 -20.18 -20.69
N ALA A 324 -32.33 -21.08 -20.84
CA ALA A 324 -32.14 -22.40 -21.44
C ALA A 324 -31.55 -22.32 -22.86
N SER A 325 -31.84 -21.23 -23.60
CA SER A 325 -31.49 -21.03 -25.01
C SER A 325 -30.15 -20.32 -25.25
N ILE A 326 -29.34 -20.09 -24.22
CA ILE A 326 -28.00 -19.50 -24.40
C ILE A 326 -27.16 -20.39 -25.32
N ASN A 327 -26.63 -19.82 -26.40
CA ASN A 327 -25.69 -20.49 -27.27
C ASN A 327 -24.27 -20.43 -26.67
N LEU A 328 -23.80 -21.57 -26.17
CA LEU A 328 -22.45 -21.71 -25.62
C LEU A 328 -21.40 -22.03 -26.70
N ASN A 329 -21.83 -22.31 -27.93
CA ASN A 329 -21.00 -22.67 -29.09
C ASN A 329 -19.81 -23.56 -28.71
N SER A 330 -20.11 -24.78 -28.27
CA SER A 330 -19.12 -25.74 -27.82
C SER A 330 -19.51 -27.17 -28.20
N THR A 331 -18.51 -28.06 -28.30
CA THR A 331 -18.74 -29.48 -28.61
C THR A 331 -19.57 -30.15 -27.51
N THR A 332 -19.25 -29.84 -26.24
CA THR A 332 -20.05 -30.20 -25.07
C THR A 332 -20.60 -28.93 -24.45
N ALA A 333 -21.89 -28.64 -24.69
CA ALA A 333 -22.54 -27.44 -24.14
C ALA A 333 -22.40 -27.36 -22.61
N GLU A 334 -22.78 -28.45 -21.94
CA GLU A 334 -22.83 -28.54 -20.49
C GLU A 334 -22.22 -29.86 -20.01
N GLN A 335 -21.39 -29.79 -18.97
CA GLN A 335 -20.77 -30.95 -18.35
C GLN A 335 -21.02 -30.95 -16.84
N LYS A 336 -21.68 -31.99 -16.34
CA LYS A 336 -22.02 -32.20 -14.92
C LYS A 336 -21.26 -33.42 -14.41
N ILE A 337 -20.39 -33.25 -13.41
CA ILE A 337 -19.54 -34.34 -12.86
C ILE A 337 -19.56 -34.28 -11.33
N TYR A 338 -19.40 -35.40 -10.63
CA TYR A 338 -19.22 -35.47 -9.16
C TYR A 338 -20.26 -34.64 -8.38
N GLY A 339 -21.53 -34.75 -8.78
CA GLY A 339 -22.66 -34.06 -8.13
C GLY A 339 -22.86 -32.60 -8.53
N GLY A 340 -22.01 -32.01 -9.36
CA GLY A 340 -22.19 -30.65 -9.87
C GLY A 340 -23.46 -30.50 -10.70
N GLN A 341 -24.16 -29.38 -10.55
CA GLN A 341 -25.42 -29.07 -11.25
C GLN A 341 -25.27 -27.84 -12.15
N ILE A 342 -25.99 -27.84 -13.27
CA ILE A 342 -26.20 -26.67 -14.14
C ILE A 342 -27.70 -26.49 -14.31
N PHE A 343 -28.21 -25.31 -13.98
CA PHE A 343 -29.62 -24.90 -14.07
C PHE A 343 -29.80 -23.79 -15.10
N SER A 344 -31.03 -23.66 -15.60
CA SER A 344 -31.47 -22.64 -16.55
C SER A 344 -32.80 -22.05 -16.12
#